data_AF-A0AA46S7Q5-F1
#
_entry.id   AF-A0AA46S7Q5-F1
#
_cell.length_a   1.000
_cell.length_b   1.000
_cell.length_c   1.000
_cell.angle_alpha   90.00
_cell.angle_beta   90.00
_cell.angle_gamma   90.00
#
_symmetry.space_group_name_H-M   'P 1'
#
loop_
_entity.id
_entity.type
_entity.pdbx_description
1 polymer ?
#
loop_
_entity_poly.entity_id
_entity_poly.type
_entity_poly.pdbx_seq_one_letter_code
_entity_poly.pdbx_strand_id
1 'polypeptide(L)'
;MTTSQKNLSERQKIVLECVIAMNKEGFKPSSWQVFRRLSNQNHEITEKQIAYDLGVIIRTKGTGVYSIKFDNNPKLWIYEESVVGDR
;
A
#
# COMPACT_ATOMS: atom_id res chain seq x y z
N MET A 1 -17.34 1.80 12.28
CA MET A 1 -17.94 1.31 11.02
C MET A 1 -16.88 1.37 9.91
N THR A 2 -16.48 0.23 9.33
CA THR A 2 -15.40 0.12 8.32
C THR A 2 -15.98 -0.08 6.92
N THR A 3 -16.50 0.98 6.31
CA THR A 3 -17.13 0.90 4.98
C THR A 3 -16.16 1.16 3.81
N SER A 4 -14.94 1.62 4.04
CA SER A 4 -14.11 2.18 2.96
C SER A 4 -13.10 1.22 2.31
N GLN A 5 -12.67 0.15 3.00
CA GLN A 5 -11.89 -0.94 2.37
C GLN A 5 -12.72 -1.78 1.38
N LYS A 6 -14.06 -1.69 1.43
CA LYS A 6 -14.95 -2.55 0.64
C LYS A 6 -14.83 -2.36 -0.88
N ASN A 7 -14.29 -1.23 -1.34
CA ASN A 7 -14.20 -0.90 -2.77
C ASN A 7 -12.89 -1.33 -3.43
N LEU A 8 -11.99 -2.00 -2.71
CA LEU A 8 -10.74 -2.51 -3.28
C LEU A 8 -10.95 -3.88 -3.90
N SER A 9 -10.34 -4.09 -5.07
CA SER A 9 -10.22 -5.43 -5.65
C SER A 9 -9.34 -6.33 -4.78
N GLU A 10 -9.43 -7.63 -4.96
CA GLU A 10 -8.65 -8.58 -4.15
C GLU A 10 -7.14 -8.35 -4.29
N ARG A 11 -6.67 -8.07 -5.51
CA ARG A 11 -5.27 -7.72 -5.78
C ARG A 11 -4.85 -6.45 -5.03
N GLN A 12 -5.72 -5.44 -4.99
CA GLN A 12 -5.45 -4.20 -4.26
C GLN A 12 -5.42 -4.40 -2.74
N LYS A 13 -6.26 -5.30 -2.21
CA LYS A 13 -6.20 -5.65 -0.78
C LYS A 13 -4.88 -6.35 -0.44
N ILE A 14 -4.44 -7.31 -1.25
CA ILE A 14 -3.13 -7.98 -1.07
C ILE A 14 -1.99 -6.95 -1.08
N VAL A 15 -2.00 -6.01 -2.02
CA VAL A 15 -1.01 -4.93 -2.10
C VAL A 15 -1.08 -4.02 -0.86
N LEU A 16 -2.28 -3.64 -0.42
CA LEU A 16 -2.50 -2.82 0.78
C LEU A 16 -1.97 -3.52 2.04
N GLU A 17 -2.32 -4.78 2.26
CA GLU A 17 -1.87 -5.59 3.39
C GLU A 17 -0.35 -5.72 3.42
N CYS A 18 0.27 -5.89 2.25
CA CYS A 18 1.73 -5.92 2.13
C CYS A 18 2.36 -4.60 2.58
N VAL A 19 1.84 -3.45 2.12
CA VAL A 19 2.33 -2.13 2.54
C VAL A 19 2.16 -1.92 4.04
N ILE A 20 0.99 -2.30 4.60
CA ILE A 20 0.73 -2.20 6.04
C ILE A 20 1.74 -3.04 6.84
N ALA A 21 1.96 -4.30 6.42
CA ALA A 21 2.90 -5.20 7.10
C ALA A 21 4.33 -4.64 7.07
N MET A 22 4.80 -4.23 5.89
CA MET A 22 6.14 -3.63 5.75
C MET A 22 6.29 -2.34 6.55
N ASN A 23 5.23 -1.54 6.63
CA ASN A 23 5.24 -0.32 7.43
C ASN A 23 5.33 -0.61 8.94
N LYS A 24 4.58 -1.61 9.44
CA LYS A 24 4.67 -2.09 10.82
C LYS A 24 6.04 -2.68 11.16
N GLU A 25 6.74 -3.23 10.16
CA GLU A 25 8.13 -3.69 10.27
C GLU A 25 9.15 -2.52 10.23
N GLY A 26 8.70 -1.27 10.09
CA GLY A 26 9.55 -0.07 10.07
C GLY A 26 10.02 0.37 8.67
N PHE A 27 9.54 -0.27 7.60
CA PHE A 27 9.90 0.08 6.23
C PHE A 27 8.96 1.12 5.61
N LYS A 28 9.49 1.92 4.69
CA LYS A 28 8.71 2.79 3.79
C LYS A 28 8.91 2.25 2.38
N PRO A 29 8.17 1.21 1.96
CA PRO A 29 8.51 0.46 0.77
C PRO A 29 8.31 1.25 -0.53
N SER A 30 9.17 1.03 -1.52
CA SER A 30 8.90 1.35 -2.92
C SER A 30 8.08 0.25 -3.60
N SER A 31 7.55 0.51 -4.80
CA SER A 31 6.81 -0.49 -5.58
C SER A 31 7.61 -1.77 -5.84
N TRP A 32 8.92 -1.63 -6.11
CA TRP A 32 9.83 -2.77 -6.28
C TRP A 32 9.98 -3.60 -5.00
N GLN A 33 10.04 -2.95 -3.82
CA GLN A 33 10.15 -3.67 -2.55
C GLN A 33 8.86 -4.43 -2.22
N VAL A 34 7.69 -3.84 -2.51
CA VAL A 34 6.38 -4.53 -2.41
C VAL A 34 6.34 -5.72 -3.37
N PHE A 35 6.78 -5.54 -4.61
CA PHE A 35 6.88 -6.62 -5.60
C PHE A 35 7.72 -7.78 -5.07
N ARG A 36 8.94 -7.50 -4.62
CA ARG A 36 9.85 -8.52 -4.10
C ARG A 36 9.25 -9.28 -2.91
N ARG A 37 8.58 -8.59 -1.98
CA ARG A 37 7.92 -9.19 -0.82
C ARG A 37 6.78 -10.13 -1.25
N LEU A 38 5.92 -9.68 -2.17
CA LEU A 38 4.79 -10.47 -2.68
C LEU A 38 5.24 -11.66 -3.53
N SER A 39 6.28 -11.52 -4.35
CA SER A 39 6.85 -12.64 -5.11
C SER A 39 7.43 -13.71 -4.18
N ASN A 40 8.08 -13.33 -3.08
CA ASN A 40 8.56 -14.27 -2.06
C ASN A 40 7.42 -15.00 -1.32
N GLN A 41 6.19 -14.47 -1.38
CA GLN A 41 4.97 -15.07 -0.86
C GLN A 41 4.19 -15.85 -1.93
N ASN A 42 4.79 -16.09 -3.11
CA ASN A 42 4.19 -16.77 -4.26
C ASN A 42 2.99 -16.04 -4.88
N HIS A 43 2.88 -14.73 -4.72
CA HIS A 43 1.88 -13.93 -5.44
C HIS A 43 2.38 -13.57 -6.85
N GLU A 44 1.59 -13.90 -7.87
CA GLU A 44 1.85 -13.55 -9.28
C GLU A 44 1.32 -12.14 -9.60
N ILE A 45 1.89 -11.12 -8.97
CA ILE A 45 1.55 -9.71 -9.21
C ILE A 45 2.79 -8.99 -9.72
N THR A 46 2.70 -8.38 -10.89
CA THR A 46 3.83 -7.64 -11.48
C THR A 46 4.07 -6.31 -10.77
N GLU A 47 5.31 -5.81 -10.78
CA GLU A 47 5.62 -4.48 -10.26
C GLU A 47 4.75 -3.38 -10.90
N LYS A 48 4.45 -3.49 -12.20
CA LYS A 48 3.58 -2.55 -12.92
C LYS A 48 2.15 -2.55 -12.36
N GLN A 49 1.59 -3.73 -12.08
CA GLN A 49 0.28 -3.84 -11.44
C GLN A 49 0.31 -3.26 -10.02
N ILE A 50 1.36 -3.52 -9.25
CA ILE A 50 1.55 -2.96 -7.91
C ILE A 50 1.59 -1.43 -7.96
N ALA A 51 2.37 -0.84 -8.86
CA ALA A 51 2.44 0.61 -8.99
C ALA A 51 1.08 1.24 -9.35
N TYR A 52 0.31 0.58 -10.23
CA TYR A 52 -1.05 0.99 -10.55
C TYR A 52 -1.98 0.88 -9.33
N ASP A 53 -1.98 -0.27 -8.67
CA ASP A 53 -2.86 -0.56 -7.52
C ASP A 53 -2.55 0.38 -6.36
N LEU A 54 -1.28 0.67 -6.07
CA LEU A 54 -0.87 1.66 -5.08
C LEU A 54 -1.38 3.07 -5.43
N GLY A 55 -1.40 3.40 -6.73
CA GLY A 55 -2.04 4.62 -7.21
C GLY A 55 -3.55 4.67 -6.90
N VAL A 56 -4.25 3.54 -7.04
CA VAL A 56 -5.68 3.45 -6.68
C VAL A 56 -5.85 3.56 -5.17
N ILE A 57 -5.09 2.79 -4.39
CA ILE A 57 -5.16 2.70 -2.92
C ILE A 57 -5.02 4.08 -2.27
N ILE A 58 -4.07 4.92 -2.72
CA ILE A 58 -3.90 6.28 -2.15
C ILE A 58 -5.07 7.23 -2.44
N ARG A 59 -5.86 6.96 -3.48
CA ARG A 59 -7.05 7.75 -3.83
C ARG A 59 -8.32 7.19 -3.19
N THR A 60 -8.26 5.98 -2.64
CA THR A 60 -9.36 5.35 -1.92
C THR A 60 -9.36 5.83 -0.47
N LYS A 61 -10.46 6.44 -0.04
CA LYS A 61 -10.62 6.91 1.34
C LYS A 61 -10.49 5.76 2.34
N GLY A 62 -9.92 6.04 3.51
CA GLY A 62 -9.84 5.08 4.62
C GLY A 62 -8.81 3.96 4.44
N THR A 63 -7.93 4.03 3.43
CA THR A 63 -6.81 3.09 3.30
C THR A 63 -5.62 3.47 4.18
N GLY A 64 -5.52 4.74 4.61
CA GLY A 64 -4.40 5.24 5.41
C GLY A 64 -3.06 5.27 4.66
N VAL A 65 -3.05 4.96 3.36
CA VAL A 65 -1.82 4.97 2.56
C VAL A 65 -1.65 6.31 1.89
N TYR A 66 -0.45 6.87 2.01
CA TYR A 66 0.00 8.01 1.24
C TYR A 66 1.36 7.70 0.62
N SER A 67 1.85 8.64 -0.20
CA SER A 67 3.11 8.46 -0.90
C SER A 67 3.98 9.69 -0.80
N ILE A 68 5.27 9.48 -0.65
CA ILE A 68 6.27 10.55 -0.65
C ILE A 68 7.34 10.27 -1.70
N LYS A 69 7.87 11.33 -2.29
CA LYS A 69 9.00 11.26 -3.22
C LYS A 69 10.06 12.24 -2.74
N PHE A 70 11.29 11.75 -2.55
CA PHE A 70 12.44 12.58 -2.22
C PHE A 70 13.31 12.74 -3.47
N ASP A 71 13.17 13.86 -4.18
CA ASP A 71 13.98 14.19 -5.36
C ASP A 71 14.04 13.06 -6.41
N ASN A 72 15.24 12.51 -6.64
CA ASN A 72 15.53 11.43 -7.58
C ASN A 72 15.28 10.02 -7.01
N ASN A 73 14.79 9.89 -5.78
CA ASN A 73 14.52 8.60 -5.16
C ASN A 73 13.20 7.97 -5.66
N PRO A 74 13.09 6.63 -5.55
CA PRO A 74 11.83 5.95 -5.83
C PRO A 74 10.71 6.47 -4.92
N LYS A 75 9.49 6.49 -5.47
CA LYS A 75 8.27 6.81 -4.71
C LYS A 75 8.11 5.80 -3.57
N LEU A 76 8.06 6.29 -2.34
CA LEU A 76 7.85 5.48 -1.14
C LEU A 76 6.38 5.53 -0.73
N TRP A 77 5.88 4.40 -0.27
CA TRP A 77 4.50 4.22 0.18
C TRP A 77 4.49 4.07 1.69
N ILE A 78 3.64 4.84 2.35
CA ILE A 78 3.61 4.91 3.81
C ILE A 78 2.18 4.68 4.24
N TYR A 79 2.02 3.79 5.21
CA TYR A 79 0.75 3.59 5.88
C TYR A 79 0.78 4.36 7.20
N GLU A 80 -0.23 5.17 7.43
CA GLU A 80 -0.57 5.70 8.74
C GLU A 80 -1.98 5.22 9.05
N GLU A 81 -2.10 4.53 10.17
CA GLU A 81 -3.41 4.16 10.69
C GLU A 81 -4.18 5.47 10.95
N SER A 82 -5.28 5.67 10.22
CA SER A 82 -6.14 6.81 10.48
C SER A 82 -6.58 6.72 11.93
N VAL A 83 -6.09 7.65 12.75
CA VAL A 83 -6.65 7.90 14.07
C VAL A 83 -8.05 8.45 13.81
N VAL A 84 -9.02 7.57 13.58
CA VAL A 84 -10.43 7.90 13.74
C VAL A 84 -10.63 8.05 15.23
N GLY A 85 -10.16 9.17 15.76
CA GLY A 85 -10.64 9.66 17.03
C GLY A 85 -12.11 9.99 16.81
N ASP A 86 -12.98 9.22 17.46
CA ASP A 86 -14.30 9.71 17.85
C ASP A 86 -14.09 11.10 18.50
N ARG A 87 -14.47 12.15 17.78
CA ARG A 87 -14.63 13.51 18.30
C ARG A 87 -15.91 14.07 17.74
#